data_AF-A0A318DUP9-F1
#
_entry.id   AF-A0A318DUP9-F1
#
_cell.length_a   1.000
_cell.length_b   1.000
_cell.length_c   1.000
_cell.angle_alpha   90.00
_cell.angle_beta   90.00
_cell.angle_gamma   90.00
#
_symmetry.space_group_name_H-M   'P 1'
#
loop_
_entity.id
_entity.type
_entity.pdbx_description
1 polymer ?
#
loop_
_entity_poly.entity_id
_entity_poly.type
_entity_poly.pdbx_seq_one_letter_code
_entity_poly.pdbx_strand_id
1 'polypeptide(L)'
;MTMAYTKPDQTPFTKLQPNEFVVNLTDTGQNVAVSVVVWTEDTSANASLRATARVVQSDGSNQVDANGDAIVSAFAHTTNVVELAQAGGMPALQKQMLLAVLGEATTLWSDPIHTTDMQNASIRASIATAGHAGPVADPGSLL
;
A
#
# COMPACT_ATOMS: atom_id res chain seq x y z
N MET A 1 4.05 -17.57 -9.76
CA MET A 1 4.11 -16.11 -9.56
C MET A 1 5.12 -15.85 -8.46
N THR A 2 6.26 -15.25 -8.81
CA THR A 2 7.24 -14.79 -7.82
C THR A 2 6.65 -13.55 -7.15
N MET A 3 6.65 -13.46 -5.82
CA MET A 3 6.19 -12.24 -5.14
C MET A 3 7.06 -11.07 -5.59
N ALA A 4 6.47 -9.94 -5.98
CA ALA A 4 7.22 -8.77 -6.44
C ALA A 4 7.71 -7.87 -5.29
N TYR A 5 7.82 -8.44 -4.09
CA TYR A 5 8.39 -7.80 -2.93
C TYR A 5 9.16 -8.80 -2.04
N THR A 6 10.10 -8.28 -1.26
CA THR A 6 10.84 -9.01 -0.22
C THR A 6 10.69 -8.32 1.13
N LYS A 7 10.93 -9.04 2.23
CA LYS A 7 10.95 -8.44 3.57
C LYS A 7 12.42 -8.25 4.00
N PRO A 8 12.96 -7.02 3.99
CA PRO A 8 14.32 -6.77 4.46
C PRO A 8 14.42 -6.93 5.99
N ASP A 9 15.66 -6.87 6.49
CA ASP A 9 15.90 -6.62 7.91
C ASP A 9 15.25 -5.28 8.31
N GLN A 10 14.57 -5.27 9.45
CA GLN A 10 13.84 -4.11 9.96
C GLN A 10 14.73 -3.20 10.81
N THR A 11 15.89 -3.69 11.26
CA THR A 11 16.83 -2.98 12.14
C THR A 11 17.26 -1.59 11.65
N PRO A 12 17.55 -1.35 10.35
CA PRO A 12 17.95 0.00 9.90
C PRO A 12 16.80 1.03 9.95
N PHE A 13 15.55 0.59 9.95
CA PHE A 13 14.38 1.46 9.90
C PHE A 13 13.93 1.86 11.31
N THR A 14 14.48 2.97 11.81
CA THR A 14 14.25 3.45 13.20
C THR A 14 13.09 4.43 13.35
N LYS A 15 12.58 4.98 12.25
CA LYS A 15 11.49 5.97 12.22
C LYS A 15 10.16 5.40 11.71
N LEU A 16 9.94 4.10 11.88
CA LEU A 16 8.66 3.49 11.55
C LEU A 16 7.55 3.94 12.49
N GLN A 17 6.34 4.09 11.96
CA GLN A 17 5.16 4.32 12.77
C GLN A 17 4.77 3.01 13.49
N PRO A 18 3.99 3.10 14.58
CA PRO A 18 3.51 1.90 15.27
C PRO A 18 2.80 0.93 14.30
N ASN A 19 3.10 -0.36 14.45
CA ASN A 19 2.55 -1.45 13.65
C ASN A 19 2.94 -1.46 12.16
N GLU A 20 3.92 -0.65 11.77
CA GLU A 20 4.51 -0.75 10.43
C GLU A 20 5.61 -1.80 10.35
N PHE A 21 5.73 -2.41 9.18
CA PHE A 21 6.90 -3.15 8.77
C PHE A 21 7.26 -2.79 7.33
N VAL A 22 8.54 -2.88 7.00
CA VAL A 22 9.05 -2.55 5.67
C VAL A 22 9.06 -3.79 4.79
N VAL A 23 8.66 -3.59 3.54
CA VAL A 23 8.91 -4.47 2.41
C VAL A 23 9.71 -3.73 1.34
N ASN A 24 10.53 -4.43 0.58
CA ASN A 24 11.21 -3.88 -0.59
C ASN A 24 10.51 -4.37 -1.85
N LEU A 25 10.06 -3.46 -2.70
CA LEU A 25 9.45 -3.78 -3.99
C LEU A 25 10.57 -4.10 -4.99
N THR A 26 10.61 -5.32 -5.54
CA THR A 26 11.76 -5.79 -6.34
C THR A 26 11.85 -5.15 -7.72
N ASP A 27 10.75 -4.65 -8.24
CA ASP A 27 10.63 -4.04 -9.56
C ASP A 27 10.84 -2.53 -9.56
N THR A 28 10.56 -1.83 -8.45
CA THR A 28 10.85 -0.40 -8.29
C THR A 28 12.10 -0.13 -7.46
N GLY A 29 12.58 -1.12 -6.70
CA GLY A 29 13.68 -1.00 -5.73
C GLY A 29 13.32 -0.22 -4.47
N GLN A 30 12.08 0.25 -4.33
CA GLN A 30 11.66 1.13 -3.24
C GLN A 30 11.39 0.34 -1.95
N ASN A 31 11.75 0.94 -0.82
CA ASN A 31 11.33 0.45 0.49
C ASN A 31 9.96 1.06 0.82
N VAL A 32 9.02 0.22 1.24
CA VAL A 32 7.65 0.60 1.56
C VAL A 32 7.33 0.13 2.96
N ALA A 33 7.00 1.05 3.86
CA ALA A 33 6.42 0.73 5.14
C ALA A 33 4.92 0.48 4.97
N VAL A 34 4.44 -0.66 5.47
CA VAL A 34 3.04 -1.06 5.40
C VAL A 34 2.48 -1.36 6.78
N SER A 35 1.20 -1.08 6.96
CA SER A 35 0.42 -1.41 8.15
C SER A 35 -0.98 -1.86 7.75
N VAL A 36 -1.52 -2.85 8.46
CA VAL A 36 -2.91 -3.27 8.32
C VAL A 36 -3.52 -3.42 9.70
N VAL A 37 -4.67 -2.77 9.87
CA VAL A 37 -5.48 -2.84 11.08
C VAL A 37 -6.84 -3.40 10.71
N VAL A 38 -7.34 -4.31 11.55
CA VAL A 38 -8.66 -4.92 11.41
C VAL A 38 -9.37 -4.83 12.74
N TRP A 39 -10.64 -4.43 12.68
CA TRP A 39 -11.51 -4.36 13.84
C TRP A 39 -12.92 -4.79 13.44
N THR A 40 -13.72 -5.16 14.42
CA THR A 40 -15.16 -5.37 14.23
C THR A 40 -15.88 -4.07 14.54
N GLU A 41 -16.81 -3.66 13.70
CA GLU A 41 -17.67 -2.51 13.97
C GLU A 41 -18.73 -2.85 15.02
N ASP A 42 -18.84 -2.01 16.04
CA ASP A 42 -19.75 -2.23 17.17
C ASP A 42 -21.23 -2.30 16.77
N THR A 43 -21.62 -1.59 15.71
CA THR A 43 -23.03 -1.44 15.30
C THR A 43 -23.49 -2.47 14.27
N SER A 44 -22.59 -2.90 13.39
CA SER A 44 -22.92 -3.77 12.25
C SER A 44 -22.42 -5.21 12.42
N ALA A 45 -21.51 -5.45 13.38
CA ALA A 45 -20.73 -6.68 13.52
C ALA A 45 -19.91 -7.07 12.27
N ASN A 46 -19.81 -6.16 11.29
CA ASN A 46 -18.96 -6.32 10.13
C ASN A 46 -17.49 -6.07 10.50
N ALA A 47 -16.57 -6.73 9.80
CA ALA A 47 -15.16 -6.45 9.98
C ALA A 47 -14.76 -5.28 9.08
N SER A 48 -14.16 -4.26 9.67
CA SER A 48 -13.58 -3.13 8.97
C SER A 48 -12.07 -3.22 8.99
N LEU A 49 -11.47 -2.87 7.85
CA LEU A 49 -10.06 -3.03 7.58
C LEU A 49 -9.51 -1.73 7.02
N ARG A 50 -8.30 -1.40 7.46
CA ARG A 50 -7.52 -0.30 6.90
C ARG A 50 -6.10 -0.76 6.65
N ALA A 51 -5.64 -0.58 5.43
CA ALA A 51 -4.27 -0.75 5.01
C ALA A 51 -3.66 0.59 4.66
N THR A 52 -2.42 0.81 5.06
CA THR A 52 -1.62 1.98 4.66
C THR A 52 -0.29 1.52 4.13
N ALA A 53 0.21 2.22 3.12
CA ALA A 53 1.54 2.06 2.57
C ALA A 53 2.18 3.42 2.37
N ARG A 54 3.48 3.53 2.64
CA ARG A 54 4.25 4.74 2.37
C ARG A 54 5.65 4.36 1.93
N VAL A 55 6.17 5.05 0.92
CA VAL A 55 7.57 4.89 0.52
C VAL A 55 8.45 5.52 1.59
N VAL A 56 9.51 4.81 1.99
CA VAL A 56 10.38 5.22 3.08
C VAL A 56 11.84 5.26 2.67
N GLN A 57 12.57 6.19 3.29
CA GLN A 57 14.02 6.25 3.23
C GLN A 57 14.65 5.10 4.04
N SER A 58 15.98 4.97 3.98
CA SER A 58 16.71 3.92 4.69
C SER A 58 16.59 3.99 6.22
N ASP A 59 16.18 5.12 6.78
CA ASP A 59 15.93 5.30 8.22
C ASP A 59 14.46 5.08 8.61
N GLY A 60 13.56 4.84 7.65
CA GLY A 60 12.12 4.66 7.87
C GLY A 60 11.29 5.95 7.79
N SER A 61 11.90 7.12 7.59
CA SER A 61 11.18 8.37 7.34
C SER A 61 10.50 8.39 5.97
N ASN A 62 9.52 9.26 5.77
CA ASN A 62 8.82 9.37 4.49
C ASN A 62 9.78 9.78 3.36
N GLN A 63 9.67 9.09 2.24
CA GLN A 63 10.11 9.63 0.98
C GLN A 63 9.05 10.58 0.42
N VAL A 64 9.49 11.69 -0.15
CA VAL A 64 8.64 12.71 -0.75
C VAL A 64 8.80 12.72 -2.27
N ASP A 65 7.75 13.13 -2.97
CA ASP A 65 7.77 13.39 -4.40
C ASP A 65 8.44 14.75 -4.72
N ALA A 66 8.41 15.16 -5.99
CA ALA A 66 9.01 16.41 -6.43
C ALA A 66 8.32 17.68 -5.89
N ASN A 67 7.06 17.56 -5.43
CA ASN A 67 6.32 18.65 -4.81
C ASN A 67 6.57 18.73 -3.29
N GLY A 68 7.31 17.76 -2.72
CA GLY A 68 7.53 17.65 -1.29
C GLY A 68 6.44 16.87 -0.55
N ASP A 69 5.51 16.25 -1.27
CA ASP A 69 4.43 15.46 -0.70
C ASP A 69 4.87 14.03 -0.44
N ALA A 70 4.43 13.43 0.67
CA ALA A 70 4.79 12.05 0.99
C ALA A 70 4.15 11.07 -0.01
N ILE A 71 4.94 10.11 -0.52
CA ILE A 71 4.42 9.08 -1.43
C ILE A 71 3.70 8.02 -0.61
N VAL A 72 2.38 8.13 -0.53
CA VAL A 72 1.53 7.28 0.30
C VAL A 72 0.39 6.65 -0.49
N SER A 73 -0.17 5.59 0.06
CA SER A 73 -1.39 4.94 -0.37
C SER A 73 -2.14 4.46 0.88
N ALA A 74 -3.46 4.52 0.82
CA ALA A 74 -4.31 3.96 1.86
C ALA A 74 -5.52 3.30 1.20
N PHE A 75 -5.90 2.16 1.75
CA PHE A 75 -7.08 1.42 1.36
C PHE A 75 -7.89 1.08 2.60
N ALA A 76 -9.19 1.31 2.56
CA ALA A 76 -10.11 0.93 3.63
C ALA A 76 -11.27 0.16 3.02
N HIS A 77 -11.66 -0.93 3.68
CA HIS A 77 -12.75 -1.78 3.24
C HIS A 77 -13.54 -2.28 4.44
N THR A 78 -14.86 -2.28 4.32
CA THR A 78 -15.75 -2.92 5.29
C THR A 78 -16.29 -4.18 4.64
N THR A 79 -15.98 -5.31 5.24
CA THR A 79 -16.36 -6.62 4.74
C THR A 79 -17.57 -7.17 5.48
N ASN A 80 -18.35 -8.01 4.80
CA ASN A 80 -19.42 -8.76 5.44
C ASN A 80 -18.94 -10.15 5.90
N VAL A 81 -19.78 -10.86 6.66
CA VAL A 81 -19.44 -12.20 7.19
C VAL A 81 -19.18 -13.23 6.07
N VAL A 82 -19.81 -13.08 4.90
CA VAL A 82 -19.63 -14.00 3.77
C VAL A 82 -18.24 -13.86 3.16
N GLU A 83 -17.82 -12.63 2.87
CA GLU A 83 -16.47 -12.33 2.40
C GLU A 83 -15.41 -12.75 3.42
N LEU A 84 -15.65 -12.53 4.72
CA LEU A 84 -14.74 -12.99 5.78
C LEU A 84 -14.59 -14.52 5.78
N ALA A 85 -15.68 -15.25 5.60
CA ALA A 85 -15.65 -16.71 5.49
C ALA A 85 -14.91 -17.16 4.21
N GLN A 86 -15.17 -16.51 3.08
CA GLN A 86 -14.50 -16.78 1.80
C GLN A 86 -12.99 -16.50 1.85
N ALA A 87 -12.59 -15.47 2.59
CA ALA A 87 -11.19 -15.15 2.81
C ALA A 87 -10.45 -16.27 3.56
N GLY A 88 -11.15 -17.06 4.37
CA GLY A 88 -10.56 -17.97 5.36
C GLY A 88 -10.35 -17.33 6.74
N GLY A 89 -11.11 -16.27 7.05
CA GLY A 89 -11.07 -15.56 8.34
C GLY A 89 -10.19 -14.31 8.35
N MET A 90 -10.15 -13.64 9.50
CA MET A 90 -9.49 -12.34 9.65
C MET A 90 -8.01 -12.32 9.24
N PRO A 91 -7.16 -13.31 9.61
CA PRO A 91 -5.75 -13.29 9.22
C PRO A 91 -5.53 -13.38 7.71
N ALA A 92 -6.37 -14.16 7.03
CA ALA A 92 -6.28 -14.30 5.58
C ALA A 92 -6.76 -13.01 4.89
N LEU A 93 -7.81 -12.38 5.40
CA LEU A 93 -8.28 -11.09 4.91
C LEU A 93 -7.25 -9.97 5.12
N GLN A 94 -6.56 -9.94 6.27
CA GLN A 94 -5.42 -9.04 6.52
C GLN A 94 -4.33 -9.20 5.46
N LYS A 95 -4.00 -10.45 5.12
CA LYS A 95 -3.04 -10.73 4.05
C LYS A 95 -3.53 -10.21 2.69
N GLN A 96 -4.80 -10.38 2.35
CA GLN A 96 -5.35 -9.84 1.10
C GLN A 96 -5.27 -8.31 1.06
N MET A 97 -5.53 -7.62 2.18
CA MET A 97 -5.39 -6.16 2.28
C MET A 97 -3.94 -5.70 2.12
N LEU A 98 -2.97 -6.46 2.65
CA LEU A 98 -1.54 -6.20 2.42
C LEU A 98 -1.18 -6.33 0.95
N LEU A 99 -1.65 -7.39 0.29
CA LEU A 99 -1.42 -7.58 -1.15
C LEU A 99 -2.07 -6.46 -1.96
N ALA A 100 -3.30 -6.06 -1.61
CA ALA A 100 -4.02 -4.95 -2.23
C ALA A 100 -3.24 -3.64 -2.22
N VAL A 101 -2.80 -3.19 -1.04
CA VAL A 101 -2.11 -1.91 -0.90
C VAL A 101 -0.73 -1.92 -1.57
N LEU A 102 -0.12 -3.10 -1.72
CA LEU A 102 1.11 -3.30 -2.48
C LEU A 102 0.89 -3.41 -4.00
N GLY A 103 -0.36 -3.49 -4.46
CA GLY A 103 -0.70 -3.69 -5.88
C GLY A 103 -0.44 -5.11 -6.38
N GLU A 104 -0.41 -6.08 -5.46
CA GLU A 104 -0.29 -7.50 -5.77
C GLU A 104 -1.67 -8.12 -6.02
N ALA A 105 -1.72 -9.22 -6.78
CA ALA A 105 -2.97 -9.92 -7.03
C ALA A 105 -3.57 -10.48 -5.74
N THR A 106 -4.86 -10.23 -5.53
CA THR A 106 -5.65 -10.75 -4.42
C THR A 106 -6.57 -11.87 -4.87
N THR A 107 -6.86 -12.82 -3.97
CA THR A 107 -7.85 -13.88 -4.24
C THR A 107 -9.27 -13.43 -3.96
N LEU A 108 -9.42 -12.36 -3.18
CA LEU A 108 -10.66 -11.61 -3.00
C LEU A 108 -10.62 -10.42 -3.95
N TRP A 109 -11.76 -9.93 -4.42
CA TRP A 109 -11.83 -8.74 -5.28
C TRP A 109 -11.18 -8.90 -6.67
N SER A 110 -11.18 -10.13 -7.18
CA SER A 110 -10.64 -10.47 -8.49
C SER A 110 -11.57 -10.12 -9.65
N ASP A 111 -12.77 -9.60 -9.38
CA ASP A 111 -13.64 -9.10 -10.44
C ASP A 111 -13.06 -7.80 -11.02
N PRO A 112 -13.35 -7.49 -12.31
CA PRO A 112 -12.67 -6.41 -13.02
C PRO A 112 -12.83 -5.02 -12.38
N ILE A 113 -13.95 -4.76 -11.72
CA ILE A 113 -14.24 -3.46 -11.11
C ILE A 113 -13.33 -3.27 -9.90
N HIS A 114 -13.40 -4.18 -8.92
CA HIS A 114 -12.57 -4.04 -7.72
C HIS A 114 -11.08 -4.17 -8.03
N THR A 115 -10.69 -5.02 -8.99
CA THR A 115 -9.29 -5.11 -9.42
C THR A 115 -8.76 -3.77 -9.93
N THR A 116 -9.57 -3.02 -10.69
CA THR A 116 -9.19 -1.69 -11.20
C THR A 116 -9.06 -0.68 -10.06
N ASP A 117 -10.02 -0.66 -9.14
CA ASP A 117 -10.00 0.24 -7.98
C ASP A 117 -8.79 -0.02 -7.08
N MET A 118 -8.46 -1.29 -6.85
CA MET A 118 -7.32 -1.69 -6.04
C MET A 118 -5.98 -1.37 -6.72
N GLN A 119 -5.90 -1.53 -8.05
CA GLN A 119 -4.72 -1.10 -8.80
C GLN A 119 -4.48 0.41 -8.65
N ASN A 120 -5.54 1.22 -8.78
CA ASN A 120 -5.47 2.67 -8.59
C ASN A 120 -5.15 3.07 -7.15
N ALA A 121 -5.65 2.32 -6.17
CA ALA A 121 -5.39 2.57 -4.76
C ALA A 121 -4.01 2.08 -4.30
N SER A 122 -3.27 1.31 -5.10
CA SER A 122 -1.99 0.70 -4.69
C SER A 122 -0.84 1.71 -4.55
N ILE A 123 0.13 1.40 -3.71
CA ILE A 123 1.37 2.19 -3.57
C ILE A 123 2.17 2.25 -4.89
N ARG A 124 2.02 1.25 -5.76
CA ARG A 124 2.68 1.21 -7.07
C ARG A 124 2.16 2.30 -7.99
N ALA A 125 0.86 2.57 -7.95
CA ALA A 125 0.25 3.68 -8.67
C ALA A 125 0.76 5.03 -8.12
N SER A 126 0.86 5.18 -6.80
CA SER A 126 1.44 6.37 -6.18
C SER A 126 2.91 6.59 -6.58
N ILE A 127 3.74 5.54 -6.58
CA ILE A 127 5.15 5.61 -7.02
C ILE A 127 5.25 6.00 -8.49
N ALA A 128 4.44 5.38 -9.36
CA ALA A 128 4.42 5.70 -10.78
C ALA A 128 4.04 7.17 -11.03
N THR A 129 3.06 7.68 -10.28
CA THR A 129 2.62 9.08 -10.37
C THR A 129 3.70 10.04 -9.86
N ALA A 130 4.34 9.72 -8.74
CA ALA A 130 5.46 10.50 -8.20
C ALA A 130 6.66 10.55 -9.15
N GLY A 131 6.93 9.46 -9.90
CA GLY A 131 7.96 9.43 -10.93
C GLY A 131 7.65 10.28 -12.18
N HIS A 132 6.36 10.46 -12.51
CA HIS A 132 5.94 11.35 -13.60
C HIS A 132 5.93 12.83 -13.21
N ALA A 133 5.97 13.15 -11.92
CA ALA A 133 6.14 14.51 -11.40
C ALA A 133 7.61 14.99 -11.46
N GLY A 134 8.42 14.50 -12.41
CA GLY A 134 9.76 15.05 -12.67
C GLY A 134 9.68 16.56 -12.91
N PRO A 135 10.78 17.32 -12.73
CA PRO A 135 10.76 18.77 -12.85
C PRO A 135 10.10 19.15 -14.16
N VAL A 136 9.02 19.95 -14.08
CA VAL A 136 8.46 20.60 -15.24
C VAL A 136 9.64 21.32 -15.88
N ALA A 137 10.06 20.85 -17.06
CA ALA A 137 11.08 21.54 -17.83
C ALA A 137 10.59 22.99 -17.95
N ASP A 138 11.38 23.89 -17.38
CA ASP A 138 11.18 25.33 -17.31
C ASP A 138 10.32 25.84 -18.49
N PRO A 139 9.08 26.33 -18.26
CA PRO A 139 8.23 26.81 -19.34
C PRO A 139 8.72 28.13 -19.95
N GLY A 140 9.94 28.61 -19.62
CA GLY A 140 10.39 29.95 -19.98
C GLY A 140 11.88 30.10 -20.27
N SER A 141 12.56 29.14 -20.90
CA SER A 141 13.73 29.49 -21.74
C SER A 141 13.27 29.78 -23.16
N LEU A 142 12.65 30.94 -23.34
CA LEU A 142 12.58 31.60 -24.64
C LEU A 142 13.54 32.79 -24.55
N LEU A 143 14.73 32.59 -25.13
CA LEU A 143 15.57 33.68 -25.60
C LEU A 143 14.82 34.53 -26.64
#